data_AF-A0A4R2BNX8-F1
#
_entry.id   AF-A0A4R2BNX8-F1
#
_cell.length_a   1.000
_cell.length_b   1.000
_cell.length_c   1.000
_cell.angle_alpha   90.00
_cell.angle_beta   90.00
_cell.angle_gamma   90.00
#
_symmetry.space_group_name_H-M   'P 1'
#
loop_
_entity.id
_entity.type
_entity.pdbx_description
1 polymer ?
#
loop_
_entity_poly.entity_id
_entity_poly.type
_entity_poly.pdbx_seq_one_letter_code
_entity_poly.pdbx_strand_id
1 'polypeptide(L)'
;MLRRLLEPKQYTSIRLAEHLELEGIRPSIGSVGDAYDNALMETVNGLYKAECIRTTVFHDGPYKTIADVEYATAGWVDWYNLTRATISA
;
A
#
# COMPACT_ATOMS: atom_id res chain seq x y z
N MET A 1 -22.60 12.21 -10.77
CA MET A 1 -22.92 10.90 -10.15
C MET A 1 -21.63 10.11 -10.02
N LEU A 2 -21.14 9.90 -8.80
CA LEU A 2 -19.98 9.08 -8.52
C LEU A 2 -20.42 7.61 -8.42
N ARG A 3 -19.75 6.73 -9.16
CA ARG A 3 -19.99 5.27 -9.14
C ARG A 3 -19.73 4.72 -7.73
N ARG A 4 -20.62 3.84 -7.27
CA ARG A 4 -20.47 3.02 -6.06
C ARG A 4 -19.13 2.28 -6.10
N LEU A 5 -18.32 2.44 -5.06
CA LEU A 5 -17.11 1.66 -4.85
C LEU A 5 -17.51 0.18 -4.71
N LEU A 6 -16.84 -0.68 -5.45
CA LEU A 6 -16.98 -2.12 -5.35
C LEU A 6 -16.63 -2.53 -3.91
N GLU A 7 -17.57 -3.16 -3.20
CA GLU A 7 -17.32 -3.80 -1.91
C GLU A 7 -16.14 -4.78 -2.06
N PRO A 8 -15.01 -4.62 -1.34
CA PRO A 8 -13.91 -5.56 -1.44
C PRO A 8 -14.29 -6.88 -0.76
N LYS A 9 -14.86 -7.81 -1.52
CA LYS A 9 -15.15 -9.19 -1.09
C LYS A 9 -13.93 -9.99 -0.62
N GLN A 10 -12.71 -9.48 -0.82
CA GLN A 10 -11.47 -10.18 -0.45
C GLN A 10 -11.20 -10.15 1.06
N TYR A 11 -11.48 -9.03 1.74
CA TYR A 11 -11.21 -8.91 3.19
C TYR A 11 -12.29 -9.55 4.07
N THR A 12 -13.41 -9.99 3.48
CA THR A 12 -14.51 -10.66 4.18
C THR A 12 -14.59 -12.16 3.88
N SER A 13 -13.56 -12.73 3.24
CA SER A 13 -13.55 -14.16 2.93
C SER A 13 -13.29 -15.01 4.18
N ILE A 14 -13.99 -16.14 4.29
CA ILE A 14 -13.84 -17.11 5.39
C ILE A 14 -12.37 -17.57 5.52
N ARG A 15 -11.70 -17.79 4.38
CA ARG A 15 -10.29 -18.20 4.34
C ARG A 15 -9.33 -17.20 4.99
N LEU A 16 -9.62 -15.90 4.87
CA LEU A 16 -8.81 -14.87 5.52
C LEU A 16 -9.01 -14.93 7.04
N ALA A 17 -10.25 -15.08 7.51
CA ALA A 17 -10.55 -15.18 8.94
C ALA A 17 -9.91 -16.43 9.56
N GLU A 18 -10.01 -17.59 8.90
CA GLU A 18 -9.35 -18.84 9.32
C GLU A 18 -7.83 -18.66 9.41
N HIS A 19 -7.21 -18.01 8.42
CA HIS A 19 -5.77 -17.78 8.45
C HIS A 19 -5.34 -16.81 9.56
N LEU A 20 -6.08 -15.72 9.76
CA LEU A 20 -5.79 -14.77 10.85
C LEU A 20 -5.91 -15.44 12.23
N GLU A 21 -6.90 -16.32 12.41
CA GLU A 21 -7.04 -17.12 13.63
C GLU A 21 -5.86 -18.09 13.83
N LEU A 22 -5.43 -18.78 12.78
CA LEU A 22 -4.25 -19.67 12.82
C LEU A 22 -2.97 -18.93 13.20
N GLU A 23 -2.77 -17.72 12.68
CA GLU A 23 -1.59 -16.89 12.97
C GLU A 23 -1.73 -16.08 14.28
N GLY A 24 -2.86 -16.21 14.99
CA GLY A 24 -3.13 -15.47 16.23
C GLY A 24 -3.28 -13.95 16.03
N ILE A 25 -3.55 -13.50 14.81
CA ILE A 25 -3.71 -12.10 14.45
C ILE A 25 -5.16 -11.70 14.64
N ARG A 26 -5.43 -10.70 15.47
CA ARG A 26 -6.78 -10.16 15.63
C ARG A 26 -7.20 -9.43 14.34
N PRO A 27 -8.30 -9.83 13.69
CA PRO A 27 -8.80 -9.10 12.53
C PRO A 27 -9.23 -7.69 12.94
N SER A 28 -8.57 -6.67 12.38
CA SER A 28 -9.03 -5.28 12.41
C SER A 28 -9.59 -4.93 11.03
N ILE A 29 -10.77 -5.46 10.73
CA ILE A 29 -11.43 -5.23 9.43
C ILE A 29 -12.17 -3.87 9.41
N GLY A 30 -12.09 -3.12 10.52
CA GLY A 30 -12.81 -1.86 10.70
C GLY A 30 -14.33 -2.05 10.70
N SER A 31 -15.05 -1.02 11.11
CA SER A 31 -16.45 -0.88 10.76
C SER A 31 -16.56 -0.17 9.40
N VAL A 32 -17.62 -0.42 8.63
CA VAL A 32 -17.83 0.30 7.36
C VAL A 32 -17.89 1.81 7.67
N GLY A 33 -16.90 2.55 7.20
CA GLY A 33 -16.83 4.00 7.37
C GLY A 33 -15.97 4.49 8.54
N ASP A 34 -15.27 3.63 9.28
CA ASP A 34 -14.11 4.10 10.05
C ASP A 34 -12.91 4.21 9.09
N ALA A 35 -12.38 5.43 8.99
CA ALA A 35 -11.44 5.81 7.95
C ALA A 35 -9.99 5.94 8.45
N TYR A 36 -9.73 5.65 9.73
CA TYR A 36 -8.40 5.93 10.32
C TYR A 36 -7.34 4.96 9.83
N ASP A 37 -7.62 3.65 9.83
CA ASP A 37 -6.69 2.63 9.33
C ASP A 37 -6.45 2.82 7.82
N ASN A 38 -7.51 3.14 7.08
CA ASN A 38 -7.40 3.47 5.66
C ASN A 38 -6.68 4.79 5.40
N ALA A 39 -6.82 5.82 6.25
CA ALA A 39 -6.18 7.12 6.03
C ALA A 39 -4.66 7.01 6.04
N LEU A 40 -4.08 6.20 6.94
CA LEU A 40 -2.64 5.95 6.93
C LEU A 40 -2.21 5.26 5.64
N MET A 41 -2.90 4.18 5.25
CA MET A 41 -2.59 3.45 4.02
C MET A 41 -2.79 4.29 2.75
N GLU A 42 -3.83 5.13 2.72
CA GLU A 42 -4.08 6.07 1.63
C GLU A 42 -2.99 7.14 1.55
N THR A 43 -2.51 7.64 2.69
CA THR A 43 -1.40 8.57 2.76
C THR A 43 -0.12 7.94 2.20
N VAL A 44 0.21 6.71 2.62
CA VAL A 44 1.36 5.97 2.11
C VAL A 44 1.25 5.73 0.60
N ASN A 45 0.07 5.35 0.09
CA ASN A 45 -0.16 5.21 -1.35
C ASN A 45 -0.02 6.55 -2.10
N GLY A 46 -0.44 7.65 -1.48
CA GLY A 46 -0.24 9.00 -2.00
C GLY A 46 1.23 9.36 -2.16
N LEU A 47 2.04 9.07 -1.11
CA LEU A 47 3.49 9.28 -1.10
C LEU A 47 4.18 8.40 -2.14
N TYR A 48 3.86 7.10 -2.18
CA TYR A 48 4.40 6.18 -3.17
C TYR A 48 4.21 6.69 -4.60
N LYS A 49 3.00 7.13 -4.94
CA LYS A 49 2.73 7.69 -6.27
C LYS A 49 3.48 9.00 -6.53
N ALA A 50 3.64 9.84 -5.51
CA ALA A 50 4.30 11.13 -5.64
C ALA A 50 5.82 11.01 -5.78
N GLU A 51 6.43 10.06 -5.08
CA GLU A 51 7.89 9.96 -4.94
C GLU A 51 8.49 8.85 -5.81
N CYS A 52 7.79 7.73 -5.97
CA CYS A 52 8.24 6.64 -6.85
C CYS A 52 7.73 6.81 -8.28
N ILE A 53 6.41 6.92 -8.47
CA ILE A 53 5.80 6.80 -9.81
C ILE A 53 5.90 8.08 -10.65
N ARG A 54 5.76 9.26 -10.02
CA ARG A 54 5.72 10.56 -10.72
C ARG A 54 7.07 11.27 -10.80
N THR A 55 8.15 10.64 -10.34
CA THR A 55 9.49 11.22 -10.39
C THR A 55 10.35 10.45 -11.40
N THR A 56 11.67 10.55 -11.30
CA THR A 56 12.63 9.68 -11.97
C THR A 56 13.73 9.25 -10.99
N VAL A 57 13.45 9.31 -9.68
CA VAL A 57 14.45 9.03 -8.64
C VAL A 57 14.77 7.53 -8.59
N PHE A 58 13.76 6.69 -8.83
CA PHE A 58 13.86 5.23 -8.76
C PHE A 58 13.78 4.56 -10.14
N HIS A 59 13.76 5.34 -11.22
CA HIS A 59 13.71 4.84 -12.59
C HIS A 59 14.20 5.92 -13.58
N ASP A 60 14.99 5.52 -14.58
CA ASP A 60 15.67 6.44 -15.50
C ASP A 60 14.79 6.97 -16.65
N GLY A 61 13.51 6.60 -16.68
CA GLY A 61 12.60 6.98 -17.76
C GLY A 61 11.21 6.33 -17.63
N PRO A 62 10.36 6.41 -18.66
CA PRO A 62 9.02 5.83 -18.60
C PRO A 62 9.04 4.34 -18.32
N TYR A 63 8.13 3.86 -17.48
CA TYR A 63 7.89 2.43 -17.26
C TYR A 63 7.38 1.79 -18.57
N LYS A 64 8.07 0.75 -19.04
CA LYS A 64 7.73 0.00 -20.26
C LYS A 64 7.26 -1.41 -19.94
N THR A 65 7.71 -1.97 -18.82
CA THR A 65 7.40 -3.32 -18.38
C THR A 65 6.95 -3.34 -16.92
N ILE A 66 6.33 -4.45 -16.50
CA ILE A 66 6.00 -4.67 -15.08
C ILE A 66 7.28 -4.72 -14.24
N ALA A 67 8.34 -5.34 -14.76
CA ALA A 67 9.63 -5.44 -14.07
C ALA A 67 10.24 -4.05 -13.77
N ASP A 68 10.04 -3.07 -14.65
CA ASP A 68 10.51 -1.69 -14.41
C ASP A 68 9.82 -1.10 -13.17
N VAL A 69 8.52 -1.37 -12.99
CA VAL A 69 7.76 -0.91 -11.84
C VAL A 69 8.18 -1.67 -10.58
N GLU A 70 8.36 -2.99 -10.67
CA GLU A 70 8.79 -3.82 -9.55
C GLU A 70 10.16 -3.39 -9.01
N TYR A 71 11.12 -3.10 -9.90
CA TYR A 71 12.45 -2.66 -9.52
C TYR A 71 12.43 -1.27 -8.86
N ALA A 72 11.70 -0.31 -9.45
CA ALA A 72 11.53 1.02 -8.86
C ALA A 72 10.82 0.94 -7.49
N THR A 73 9.81 0.08 -7.36
CA THR A 73 9.09 -0.14 -6.11
C THR A 73 10.03 -0.68 -5.03
N ALA A 74 10.85 -1.68 -5.37
CA ALA A 74 11.81 -2.27 -4.44
C ALA A 74 12.80 -1.22 -3.93
N GLY A 75 13.35 -0.39 -4.82
CA GLY A 75 14.22 0.72 -4.44
C GLY A 75 13.53 1.76 -3.56
N TRP A 76 12.28 2.13 -3.86
CA TRP A 76 11.52 3.07 -3.04
C TRP A 76 11.21 2.49 -1.65
N VAL A 77 10.84 1.22 -1.55
CA VAL A 77 10.55 0.54 -0.27
C VAL A 77 11.79 0.46 0.61
N ASP A 78 12.94 0.12 0.04
CA ASP A 78 14.21 0.10 0.75
C ASP A 78 14.57 1.49 1.31
N TRP A 79 14.53 2.51 0.45
CA TRP A 79 14.78 3.90 0.86
C TRP A 79 13.77 4.40 1.90
N TYR A 80 12.47 4.14 1.71
CA TYR A 80 11.41 4.59 2.60
C TYR A 80 11.57 4.04 4.02
N ASN A 81 11.92 2.75 4.14
CA ASN A 81 12.04 2.09 5.43
C ASN A 81 13.39 2.34 6.11
N LEU A 82 14.48 2.39 5.36
CA LEU A 82 15.84 2.40 5.93
C LEU A 82 16.51 3.78 5.91
N THR A 83 16.14 4.66 4.99
CA THR A 83 16.81 5.96 4.82
C THR A 83 15.91 7.12 5.21
N ARG A 84 14.65 7.12 4.78
CA ARG A 84 13.70 8.20 5.07
C ARG A 84 13.37 8.30 6.56
N ALA A 85 13.16 7.15 7.21
CA ALA A 85 12.88 7.08 8.65
C ALA A 85 14.05 7.65 9.48
N THR A 86 15.28 7.46 9.04
CA THR A 86 16.50 7.94 9.72
C THR A 86 16.71 9.45 9.60
N ILE A 87 16.18 10.10 8.55
CA ILE A 87 16.29 11.56 8.38
C ILE A 87 15.19 12.31 9.16
N SER A 88 14.16 11.61 9.63
CA SER A 88 12.99 12.18 10.33
C SER A 88 13.02 11.99 11.85
N ALA A 89 14.11 11.44 12.41
CA ALA A 89 14.33 11.23 13.85
C ALA A 89 15.56 12.03 14.33
#